data_AF-A0A7J0ETI3-F1
#
_entry.id   AF-A0A7J0ETI3-F1
#
_cell.length_a   1.000
_cell.length_b   1.000
_cell.length_c   1.000
_cell.angle_alpha   90.00
_cell.angle_beta   90.00
_cell.angle_gamma   90.00
#
_symmetry.space_group_name_H-M   'P 1'
#
loop_
_entity.id
_entity.type
_entity.pdbx_description
1 polymer ?
#
loop_
_entity_poly.entity_id
_entity_poly.type
_entity_poly.pdbx_seq_one_letter_code
_entity_poly.pdbx_strand_id
1 'polypeptide(L)'
;MFLVTSASLGYIYSPRLDSAPPRWVHFMHGLLLFLYQTFDAVDGKQARRTNSSSPLGELFDHGCDALACAFETIAFGSTAMCGRSTIWFWVMSAVPFYGATWEHYFTNTLILPAVNGPTEGLMLIYLCHFFTAIVGMPL
;
A
#
# COMPACT_ATOMS: atom_id res chain seq x y z
N MET A 1 0.59 -9.20 -6.42
CA MET A 1 1.54 -9.10 -7.56
C MET A 1 2.09 -7.68 -7.73
N PHE A 2 1.23 -6.67 -7.92
CA PHE A 2 1.67 -5.29 -8.18
C PHE A 2 2.63 -4.71 -7.14
N LEU A 3 2.30 -4.85 -5.85
CA LEU A 3 3.13 -4.32 -4.76
C LEU A 3 4.46 -5.07 -4.61
N VAL A 4 4.48 -6.38 -4.85
CA VAL A 4 5.72 -7.18 -4.86
C VAL A 4 6.63 -6.73 -5.99
N THR A 5 6.08 -6.51 -7.19
CA THR A 5 6.84 -5.95 -8.33
C THR A 5 7.37 -4.56 -8.00
N SER A 6 6.54 -3.70 -7.41
CA SER A 6 6.90 -2.35 -6.95
C SER A 6 8.07 -2.41 -5.96
N ALA A 7 7.94 -3.17 -4.88
CA ALA A 7 9.00 -3.34 -3.88
C ALA A 7 10.29 -3.92 -4.49
N SER A 8 10.16 -4.88 -5.42
CA SER A 8 11.30 -5.48 -6.11
C SER A 8 12.06 -4.47 -6.97
N LEU A 9 11.35 -3.59 -7.71
CA LEU A 9 11.97 -2.48 -8.43
C LEU A 9 12.72 -1.55 -7.47
N GLY A 10 12.13 -1.23 -6.32
CA GLY A 10 12.77 -0.45 -5.27
C GLY A 10 14.09 -1.07 -4.81
N TYR A 11 14.10 -2.37 -4.49
CA TYR A 11 15.32 -3.07 -4.09
C TYR A 11 16.36 -3.23 -5.19
N ILE A 12 15.96 -3.36 -6.46
CA ILE A 12 16.90 -3.52 -7.58
C ILE A 12 17.64 -2.20 -7.84
N TYR A 13 16.94 -1.06 -7.81
CA TYR A 13 17.52 0.25 -8.15
C TYR A 13 17.99 1.06 -6.94
N SER A 14 17.53 0.70 -5.74
CA SER A 14 17.92 1.30 -4.47
C SER A 14 17.95 0.22 -3.37
N PRO A 15 18.95 -0.69 -3.37
CA PRO A 15 18.97 -1.86 -2.48
C PRO A 15 18.92 -1.53 -0.98
N ARG A 16 19.40 -0.33 -0.63
CA ARG A 16 19.37 0.18 0.74
C ARG A 16 18.26 1.20 0.99
N LEU A 17 17.44 1.51 -0.03
CA LEU A 17 16.37 2.52 0.00
C LEU A 17 16.89 3.92 0.38
N ASP A 18 18.16 4.21 0.11
CA ASP A 18 18.88 5.43 0.49
C ASP A 18 19.45 6.20 -0.71
N SER A 19 19.28 5.65 -1.92
CA SER A 19 19.68 6.28 -3.18
C SER A 19 18.48 6.55 -4.07
N ALA A 20 18.52 7.65 -4.80
CA ALA A 20 17.50 8.03 -5.78
C ALA A 20 17.41 6.98 -6.91
N PRO A 21 16.31 6.22 -7.04
CA PRO A 21 16.14 5.34 -8.19
C PRO A 21 15.84 6.16 -9.46
N PRO A 22 16.00 5.58 -10.67
CA PRO A 22 15.63 6.25 -11.91
C PRO A 22 14.18 6.73 -11.91
N ARG A 23 13.90 7.85 -12.58
CA ARG A 23 12.57 8.50 -12.57
C ARG A 23 11.43 7.59 -13.02
N TRP A 24 11.69 6.70 -13.97
CA TRP A 24 10.69 5.73 -14.44
C TRP A 24 10.31 4.71 -13.35
N VAL A 25 11.18 4.43 -12.38
CA VAL A 25 10.89 3.56 -11.25
C VAL A 25 9.86 4.21 -10.33
N HIS A 26 9.97 5.52 -10.06
CA HIS A 26 8.92 6.26 -9.34
C HIS A 26 7.59 6.21 -10.09
N PHE A 27 7.60 6.38 -11.41
CA PHE A 27 6.37 6.26 -12.20
C PHE A 27 5.76 4.85 -12.10
N MET A 28 6.59 3.80 -12.16
CA MET A 28 6.13 2.42 -11.98
C MET A 28 5.60 2.16 -10.57
N HIS A 29 6.22 2.70 -9.51
CA HIS A 29 5.69 2.62 -8.15
C HIS A 29 4.27 3.21 -8.09
N GLY A 30 4.10 4.43 -8.60
CA GLY A 30 2.79 5.09 -8.63
C GLY A 30 1.74 4.28 -9.40
N LEU A 31 2.09 3.79 -10.59
CA LEU A 31 1.18 2.99 -11.42
C LEU A 31 0.79 1.67 -10.74
N LEU A 32 1.74 0.95 -10.17
CA LEU A 32 1.50 -0.36 -9.54
C LEU A 32 0.67 -0.22 -8.25
N LEU A 33 0.90 0.82 -7.45
CA LEU A 33 0.10 1.10 -6.25
C LEU A 33 -1.33 1.55 -6.61
N PHE A 34 -1.49 2.39 -7.63
CA PHE A 34 -2.80 2.77 -8.15
C PHE A 34 -3.59 1.55 -8.65
N LEU A 35 -2.94 0.66 -9.41
CA LEU A 35 -3.57 -0.57 -9.89
C LEU A 35 -3.94 -1.51 -8.75
N TYR A 36 -3.08 -1.65 -7.73
CA TYR A 36 -3.40 -2.40 -6.51
C TYR A 36 -4.69 -1.87 -5.87
N GLN A 37 -4.71 -0.58 -5.50
CA GLN A 37 -5.87 0.05 -4.87
C GLN A 37 -7.15 -0.15 -5.68
N THR A 38 -7.04 0.00 -7.00
CA THR A 38 -8.20 -0.06 -7.89
C THR A 38 -8.77 -1.48 -7.94
N PHE A 39 -7.94 -2.50 -8.04
CA PHE A 39 -8.41 -3.89 -8.14
C PHE A 39 -8.87 -4.45 -6.81
N ASP A 40 -8.20 -4.07 -5.73
CA ASP A 40 -8.62 -4.30 -4.35
C ASP A 40 -10.04 -3.78 -4.12
N ALA A 41 -10.29 -2.49 -4.38
CA ALA A 41 -11.63 -1.91 -4.24
C ALA A 41 -12.72 -2.49 -5.18
N VAL A 42 -12.34 -3.26 -6.19
CA VAL A 42 -13.26 -3.91 -7.15
C VAL A 42 -13.68 -5.30 -6.71
N ASP A 43 -12.88 -6.02 -5.93
CA ASP A 43 -13.14 -7.43 -5.64
C ASP A 43 -14.38 -7.64 -4.76
N GLY A 44 -14.59 -6.82 -3.72
CA GLY A 44 -15.74 -6.87 -2.84
C GLY A 44 -17.00 -6.38 -3.57
N LYS A 45 -16.86 -5.43 -4.50
CA LYS A 45 -17.96 -5.02 -5.38
C LYS A 45 -18.37 -6.17 -6.30
N GLN A 46 -17.40 -6.91 -6.84
CA GLN A 46 -17.67 -8.10 -7.64
C GLN A 46 -18.32 -9.20 -6.80
N ALA A 47 -17.78 -9.51 -5.61
CA ALA A 47 -18.32 -10.55 -4.73
C ALA A 47 -19.79 -10.30 -4.36
N ARG A 48 -20.17 -9.04 -4.11
CA ARG A 48 -21.57 -8.64 -3.88
C ARG A 48 -22.43 -8.80 -5.14
N ARG A 49 -21.89 -8.43 -6.31
CA ARG A 49 -22.60 -8.55 -7.60
C ARG A 49 -22.87 -10.01 -7.97
N THR A 50 -21.95 -10.92 -7.65
CA THR A 50 -22.03 -12.35 -7.98
C THR A 50 -22.63 -13.21 -6.87
N ASN A 51 -23.09 -12.62 -5.76
CA ASN A 51 -23.57 -13.34 -4.56
C ASN A 51 -22.55 -14.34 -4.00
N SER A 52 -21.26 -13.99 -4.06
CA SER A 52 -20.15 -14.83 -3.56
C SER A 52 -19.43 -14.23 -2.36
N SER A 53 -20.02 -13.22 -1.70
CA SER A 53 -19.50 -12.66 -0.45
C SER A 53 -19.49 -13.70 0.67
N SER A 54 -18.41 -13.75 1.45
CA SER A 54 -18.27 -14.67 2.60
C SER A 54 -17.30 -14.11 3.65
N PRO A 55 -17.43 -14.51 4.93
CA PRO A 55 -16.47 -14.11 5.98
C PRO A 55 -15.03 -14.56 5.70
N LEU A 56 -14.86 -15.71 5.03
CA LEU A 56 -13.53 -16.17 4.62
C LEU A 56 -12.92 -15.27 3.54
N GLY A 57 -13.75 -14.80 2.60
CA GLY A 57 -13.32 -13.85 1.57
C GLY A 57 -12.85 -12.54 2.20
N GLU A 58 -13.61 -12.00 3.15
CA GLU A 58 -13.24 -10.79 3.90
C GLU A 58 -11.95 -10.98 4.72
N LEU A 59 -11.79 -12.14 5.39
CA LEU A 59 -10.55 -12.44 6.12
C LEU A 59 -9.34 -12.52 5.18
N PHE A 60 -9.51 -13.09 3.99
CA PHE A 60 -8.46 -13.21 2.99
C PHE A 60 -8.06 -11.85 2.40
N ASP A 61 -9.05 -11.01 2.12
CA ASP A 61 -8.88 -9.63 1.63
C ASP A 61 -8.03 -8.81 2.61
N HIS A 62 -8.45 -8.72 3.87
CA HIS A 62 -7.66 -8.04 4.91
C HIS A 62 -6.29 -8.68 5.15
N GLY A 63 -6.17 -10.01 5.04
CA GLY A 63 -4.88 -10.69 5.12
C GLY A 63 -3.91 -10.24 4.00
N CYS A 64 -4.44 -10.00 2.79
CA CYS A 64 -3.67 -9.44 1.69
C CYS A 64 -3.29 -7.98 1.95
N ASP A 65 -4.22 -7.17 2.48
CA ASP A 65 -3.94 -5.78 2.86
C ASP A 65 -2.82 -5.67 3.91
N ALA A 66 -2.81 -6.55 4.90
CA ALA A 66 -1.75 -6.56 5.92
C ALA A 66 -0.35 -6.79 5.29
N LEU A 67 -0.26 -7.66 4.29
CA LEU A 67 0.98 -7.88 3.52
C LEU A 67 1.28 -6.70 2.59
N ALA A 68 0.25 -6.10 2.00
CA ALA A 68 0.38 -4.92 1.15
C ALA A 68 1.05 -3.76 1.89
N CYS A 69 0.71 -3.53 3.15
CA CYS A 69 1.35 -2.54 4.01
C CYS A 69 2.88 -2.70 4.11
N ALA A 70 3.41 -3.93 4.08
CA ALA A 70 4.85 -4.16 4.07
C ALA A 70 5.50 -3.76 2.74
N PHE A 71 4.89 -4.14 1.62
CA PHE A 71 5.46 -3.86 0.29
C PHE A 71 5.31 -2.40 -0.14
N GLU A 72 4.18 -1.75 0.19
CA GLU A 72 3.95 -0.33 -0.11
C GLU A 72 4.99 0.54 0.60
N THR A 73 5.33 0.21 1.85
CA THR A 73 6.24 1.02 2.67
C THR A 73 7.67 0.91 2.16
N ILE A 74 8.07 -0.23 1.59
CA ILE A 74 9.33 -0.38 0.86
C ILE A 74 9.35 0.53 -0.39
N ALA A 75 8.29 0.54 -1.18
CA ALA A 75 8.19 1.41 -2.36
C ALA A 75 8.25 2.89 -1.96
N PHE A 76 7.50 3.28 -0.93
CA PHE A 76 7.53 4.65 -0.40
C PHE A 76 8.90 5.01 0.16
N GLY A 77 9.53 4.12 0.94
CA GLY A 77 10.88 4.29 1.46
C GLY A 77 11.92 4.51 0.36
N SER A 78 11.80 3.80 -0.76
CA SER A 78 12.63 4.03 -1.96
C SER A 78 12.46 5.44 -2.53
N THR A 79 11.23 5.96 -2.55
CA THR A 79 10.93 7.32 -3.03
C THR A 79 11.25 8.40 -2.01
N ALA A 80 11.26 8.07 -0.72
CA ALA A 80 11.60 8.98 0.36
C ALA A 80 13.10 8.95 0.72
N MET A 81 13.89 8.04 0.13
CA MET A 81 15.30 7.79 0.46
C MET A 81 15.58 7.63 1.95
N CYS A 82 14.66 7.01 2.69
CA CYS A 82 14.74 6.94 4.15
C CYS A 82 15.66 5.82 4.67
N GLY A 83 16.25 5.02 3.78
CA GLY A 83 17.12 3.93 4.15
C GLY A 83 16.46 2.95 5.12
N ARG A 84 17.16 2.63 6.20
CA ARG A 84 16.64 1.75 7.27
C ARG A 84 15.46 2.35 8.04
N SER A 85 15.30 3.67 8.02
CA SER A 85 14.17 4.35 8.68
C SER A 85 12.84 4.06 7.98
N THR A 86 12.85 3.44 6.78
CA THR A 86 11.65 2.95 6.10
C THR A 86 10.77 2.06 6.98
N ILE A 87 11.36 1.32 7.93
CA ILE A 87 10.61 0.49 8.89
C ILE A 87 9.56 1.28 9.68
N TRP A 88 9.79 2.58 9.91
CA TRP A 88 8.85 3.41 10.66
C TRP A 88 7.56 3.68 9.88
N PHE A 89 7.61 3.72 8.54
CA PHE A 89 6.38 3.79 7.73
C PHE A 89 5.53 2.53 7.90
N TRP A 90 6.18 1.36 7.97
CA TRP A 90 5.49 0.11 8.27
C TRP A 90 4.89 0.10 9.67
N VAL A 91 5.61 0.56 10.69
CA VAL A 91 5.06 0.68 12.06
C VAL A 91 3.84 1.61 12.10
N MET A 92 3.91 2.77 11.41
CA MET A 92 2.78 3.71 11.34
C MET A 92 1.55 3.14 10.64
N SER A 93 1.72 2.23 9.69
CA SER A 93 0.62 1.54 9.00
C SER A 93 0.08 0.35 9.81
N ALA A 94 0.97 -0.45 10.40
CA ALA A 94 0.63 -1.67 11.13
C ALA A 94 -0.15 -1.41 12.42
N VAL A 95 0.14 -0.31 13.15
CA VAL A 95 -0.53 -0.01 14.42
C VAL A 95 -2.03 0.28 14.24
N PRO A 96 -2.46 1.20 13.34
CA PRO A 96 -3.88 1.39 13.03
C PRO A 96 -4.55 0.14 12.47
N PHE A 97 -3.86 -0.60 11.59
CA PHE A 97 -4.39 -1.85 11.01
C PHE A 97 -4.70 -2.88 12.09
N TYR A 98 -3.77 -3.08 13.03
CA TYR A 98 -3.97 -3.94 14.19
C TYR A 98 -5.13 -3.44 15.06
N GLY A 99 -5.21 -2.13 15.29
CA GLY A 99 -6.31 -1.52 16.05
C GLY A 99 -7.68 -1.79 15.44
N ALA A 100 -7.84 -1.62 14.13
CA ALA A 100 -9.07 -1.91 13.41
C ALA A 100 -9.42 -3.41 13.45
N THR A 101 -8.43 -4.28 13.31
CA THR A 101 -8.62 -5.74 13.40
C THR A 101 -9.03 -6.16 14.83
N TRP A 102 -8.43 -5.53 15.84
CA TRP A 102 -8.76 -5.76 17.25
C TRP A 102 -10.19 -5.31 17.56
N GLU A 103 -10.59 -4.12 17.12
CA GLU A 103 -11.97 -3.64 17.25
C GLU A 103 -12.95 -4.59 16.55
N HIS A 104 -12.63 -5.02 15.33
CA HIS A 104 -13.47 -5.97 14.59
C HIS A 104 -13.65 -7.30 15.34
N TYR A 105 -12.59 -7.83 15.96
CA TYR A 105 -12.67 -9.07 16.74
C TYR A 105 -13.67 -8.98 17.90
N PHE A 106 -13.73 -7.85 18.62
CA PHE A 106 -14.64 -7.70 19.76
C PHE A 106 -16.06 -7.27 19.36
N THR A 107 -16.21 -6.50 18.28
CA THR A 107 -17.50 -5.94 17.86
C THR A 107 -18.21 -6.77 16.80
N ASN A 108 -17.50 -7.69 16.14
CA ASN A 108 -17.96 -8.44 14.96
C ASN A 108 -18.43 -7.54 13.80
N THR A 109 -17.99 -6.28 13.79
CA THR A 109 -18.31 -5.31 12.73
C THR A 109 -17.05 -4.54 12.36
N LEU A 110 -16.67 -4.56 11.09
CA LEU A 110 -15.62 -3.69 10.59
C LEU A 110 -16.21 -2.32 10.22
N ILE A 111 -15.75 -1.27 10.89
CA ILE A 111 -16.22 0.09 10.65
C ILE A 111 -15.24 0.77 9.69
N LEU A 112 -15.67 0.96 8.44
CA LEU A 112 -14.91 1.69 7.42
C LEU A 112 -15.61 3.02 7.11
N PRO A 113 -15.24 4.12 7.81
CA PRO A 113 -15.76 5.45 7.49
C PRO A 113 -15.27 5.92 6.10
N ALA A 114 -15.86 7.02 5.62
CA ALA A 114 -15.49 7.60 4.32
C ALA A 114 -14.01 8.01 4.23
N VAL A 115 -13.38 8.33 5.37
CA VAL A 115 -11.93 8.49 5.51
C VAL A 115 -11.46 7.44 6.50
N ASN A 116 -10.86 6.37 6.00
CA ASN A 116 -10.50 5.20 6.81
C ASN A 116 -9.00 5.05 7.07
N GLY A 117 -8.16 5.82 6.37
CA GLY A 117 -6.71 5.78 6.52
C GLY A 117 -6.04 5.05 5.36
N PRO A 118 -6.23 3.73 5.17
CA PRO A 118 -5.61 2.99 4.08
C PRO A 118 -5.92 3.57 2.70
N THR A 119 -7.18 3.94 2.43
CA THR A 119 -7.59 4.42 1.10
C THR A 119 -6.94 5.76 0.76
N GLU A 120 -6.95 6.71 1.69
CA GLU A 120 -6.37 8.04 1.50
C GLU A 120 -4.84 7.99 1.55
N GLY A 121 -4.28 7.17 2.43
CA GLY A 121 -2.84 6.98 2.59
C GLY A 121 -2.21 6.41 1.33
N LEU A 122 -2.78 5.32 0.78
CA LEU A 122 -2.30 4.72 -0.45
C LEU A 122 -2.44 5.67 -1.64
N MET A 123 -3.53 6.45 -1.70
CA MET A 123 -3.69 7.52 -2.68
C MET A 123 -2.60 8.58 -2.59
N LEU A 124 -2.32 9.07 -1.38
CA LEU A 124 -1.27 10.05 -1.16
C LEU A 124 0.10 9.48 -1.59
N ILE A 125 0.39 8.22 -1.26
CA ILE A 125 1.66 7.57 -1.61
C ILE A 125 1.83 7.47 -3.13
N TYR A 126 0.84 6.98 -3.89
CA TYR A 126 1.00 6.90 -5.35
C TYR A 126 1.04 8.27 -6.02
N LEU A 127 0.36 9.28 -5.47
CA LEU A 127 0.47 10.66 -5.96
C LEU A 127 1.86 11.23 -5.71
N CYS A 128 2.46 10.97 -4.55
CA CYS A 128 3.85 11.31 -4.25
C CYS A 128 4.81 10.65 -5.25
N HIS A 129 4.60 9.37 -5.58
CA HIS A 129 5.40 8.68 -6.60
C HIS A 129 5.31 9.35 -7.97
N PHE A 130 4.10 9.67 -8.44
CA PHE A 130 3.93 10.37 -9.72
C PHE A 130 4.54 11.77 -9.71
N PHE A 131 4.36 12.51 -8.61
CA PHE A 131 4.97 13.82 -8.43
C PHE A 131 6.51 13.73 -8.52
N THR A 132 7.13 12.81 -7.79
CA THR A 132 8.59 12.60 -7.83
C THR A 132 9.05 12.12 -9.21
N ALA A 133 8.24 11.36 -9.94
CA ALA A 133 8.56 10.98 -11.32
C ALA A 133 8.60 12.18 -12.29
N ILE A 134 7.79 13.22 -12.04
CA ILE A 134 7.66 14.43 -12.88
C ILE A 134 8.63 15.54 -12.47
N VAL A 135 8.86 15.74 -11.18
CA VAL A 135 9.77 16.79 -10.69
C VAL A 135 11.20 16.27 -10.58
N GLY A 136 11.37 14.99 -10.24
CA GLY A 136 12.65 14.43 -9.86
C GLY A 136 12.93 14.62 -8.39
N MET A 137 13.98 13.96 -7.93
CA MET A 137 14.42 14.00 -6.54
C MET A 137 15.41 15.14 -6.33
N PRO A 138 15.28 15.94 -5.26
CA PRO A 138 16.32 16.92 -4.92
C PRO A 138 17.60 16.15 -4.57
N LEU A 139 18.66 16.44 -5.32
CA LEU A 139 20.01 15.87 -5.12
C LEU A 139 20.66 16.41 -3.83
#